data_AF-A0A7I0JR23-F1
#
_entry.id   AF-A0A7I0JR23-F1
#
_cell.length_a   1.000
_cell.length_b   1.000
_cell.length_c   1.000
_cell.angle_alpha   90.00
_cell.angle_beta   90.00
_cell.angle_gamma   90.00
#
_symmetry.space_group_name_H-M   'P 1'
#
loop_
_entity.id
_entity.type
_entity.pdbx_description
1 polymer ?
#
loop_
_entity_poly.entity_id
_entity_poly.type
_entity_poly.pdbx_seq_one_letter_code
_entity_poly.pdbx_strand_id
1 'polypeptide(L)' 'MTARDARLHAFRSDLADARLKGEVAADRFVAGRPARITSAVADLRKAPRPDAGVNTQALFGDDVLVFEDAEGWAWVQAER' A
#
# COMPACT_ATOMS: atom_id res chain seq x y z
N MET A 1 15.09 -17.57 -4.25
CA MET A 1 14.30 -16.31 -4.28
C MET A 1 13.47 -16.28 -3.00
N THR A 2 13.97 -15.61 -1.97
CA THR A 2 13.22 -15.46 -0.71
C THR A 2 11.99 -14.62 -1.01
N ALA A 3 10.80 -15.20 -0.88
CA ALA A 3 9.56 -14.48 -1.12
C ALA A 3 9.50 -13.24 -0.20
N ARG A 4 9.32 -12.05 -0.78
CA ARG A 4 9.07 -10.83 -0.02
C ARG A 4 7.74 -10.96 0.72
N ASP A 5 7.65 -10.42 1.93
CA ASP A 5 6.39 -10.39 2.69
C ASP A 5 5.56 -9.18 2.22
N ALA A 6 4.36 -9.44 1.69
CA ALA A 6 3.42 -8.42 1.20
C ALA A 6 2.85 -7.53 2.32
N ARG A 7 3.01 -7.92 3.59
CA ARG A 7 2.67 -7.06 4.73
C ARG A 7 3.71 -5.97 4.98
N LEU A 8 4.91 -6.14 4.44
CA LEU A 8 6.04 -5.22 4.62
C LEU A 8 6.43 -4.48 3.35
N HIS A 9 5.96 -4.94 2.18
CA HIS A 9 6.33 -4.39 0.87
C HIS A 9 5.09 -4.27 0.00
N ALA A 10 4.92 -3.14 -0.68
CA ALA A 10 3.82 -2.93 -1.61
C ALA A 10 3.99 -3.77 -2.89
N PHE A 11 3.41 -4.97 -2.90
CA PHE A 11 3.19 -5.73 -4.12
C PHE A 11 1.89 -6.55 -4.08
N ARG A 12 1.24 -6.62 -5.24
CA ARG A 12 0.15 -7.53 -5.61
C ARG A 12 0.35 -7.93 -7.08
N SER A 13 -0.44 -8.87 -7.61
CA SER A 13 -0.18 -9.47 -8.93
C SER A 13 -0.17 -8.46 -10.08
N ASP A 14 -0.98 -7.41 -10.02
CA ASP A 14 -1.06 -6.39 -11.07
C ASP A 14 -0.14 -5.18 -10.82
N LEU A 15 0.24 -4.91 -9.57
CA LEU A 15 0.93 -3.67 -9.20
C LEU A 15 1.95 -3.91 -8.08
N ALA A 16 3.17 -3.41 -8.28
CA ALA A 16 4.20 -3.38 -7.25
C ALA A 16 4.96 -2.05 -7.23
N ASP A 17 5.58 -1.79 -6.10
CA ASP A 17 6.58 -0.74 -5.96
C ASP A 17 7.77 -0.99 -6.90
N ALA A 18 8.18 0.04 -7.64
CA ALA A 18 9.34 0.04 -8.52
C ALA A 18 10.64 -0.47 -7.85
N ARG A 19 10.78 -0.28 -6.54
CA ARG A 19 11.92 -0.79 -5.76
C ARG A 19 12.00 -2.32 -5.71
N LEU A 20 10.91 -3.03 -5.99
CA LEU A 20 10.82 -4.49 -5.94
C LEU A 20 11.01 -5.17 -7.31
N LYS A 21 11.37 -4.40 -8.34
CA LYS A 21 11.54 -4.93 -9.70
C LYS A 21 12.63 -6.00 -9.74
N GLY A 22 12.28 -7.19 -10.23
CA GLY A 22 13.16 -8.36 -10.27
C GLY A 22 13.17 -9.18 -8.98
N GLU A 23 12.49 -8.73 -7.93
CA GLU A 23 12.36 -9.45 -6.66
C GLU A 23 10.99 -10.10 -6.47
N VAL A 24 9.95 -9.48 -7.06
CA VAL A 24 8.56 -9.97 -7.04
C VAL A 24 8.00 -10.03 -8.46
N ALA A 25 6.98 -10.85 -8.66
CA ALA A 25 6.21 -10.87 -9.89
C ALA A 25 5.02 -9.91 -9.78
N ALA A 26 4.91 -8.97 -10.72
CA ALA A 26 3.77 -8.08 -10.90
C ALA A 26 3.68 -7.62 -12.35
N ASP A 27 2.47 -7.31 -12.83
CA ASP A 27 2.26 -6.85 -14.21
C ASP A 27 2.89 -5.47 -14.47
N ARG A 28 2.81 -4.55 -13.50
CA ARG A 28 3.45 -3.24 -13.57
C ARG A 28 4.13 -2.82 -12.26
N PHE A 29 5.14 -1.98 -12.42
CA PHE A 29 5.96 -1.43 -11.35
C PHE A 29 5.91 0.10 -11.40
N VAL A 30 5.55 0.75 -10.29
CA VAL A 30 5.41 2.22 -10.22
C VAL A 30 6.13 2.79 -9.00
N ALA A 31 6.59 4.03 -9.11
CA ALA A 31 7.13 4.75 -7.96
C ALA A 31 5.98 5.21 -7.06
N GLY A 32 6.07 4.90 -5.76
CA GLY A 32 5.13 5.40 -4.77
C GLY A 32 5.23 6.92 -4.63
N ARG A 33 4.10 7.60 -4.59
CA ARG A 33 4.02 9.05 -4.34
C ARG A 33 3.94 9.30 -2.83
N PRO A 34 4.82 10.11 -2.25
CA PRO A 34 4.72 10.48 -0.83
C PRO A 34 3.39 11.17 -0.51
N ALA A 35 2.81 10.79 0.62
CA ALA A 35 1.63 11.42 1.21
C ALA A 35 1.65 11.26 2.73
N ARG A 36 0.74 11.94 3.41
CA ARG A 36 0.61 11.91 4.87
C ARG A 36 -0.85 11.73 5.27
N ILE A 37 -1.09 10.93 6.31
CA ILE A 37 -2.42 10.70 6.86
C ILE A 37 -2.94 11.96 7.55
N THR A 38 -4.14 12.41 7.16
CA THR A 38 -4.79 13.61 7.72
C THR A 38 -5.98 13.28 8.63
N SER A 39 -6.44 12.03 8.64
CA SER A 39 -7.47 11.56 9.56
C SER A 39 -6.85 11.16 10.90
N ALA A 40 -7.61 11.27 11.99
CA ALA A 40 -7.13 10.84 13.31
C ALA A 40 -6.70 9.36 13.31
N VAL A 41 -7.50 8.53 12.65
CA VAL A 41 -7.25 7.10 12.42
C VAL A 41 -7.71 6.77 11.01
N ALA A 42 -6.86 6.07 10.25
CA ALA A 42 -7.16 5.58 8.91
C ALA A 42 -7.01 4.05 8.86
N ASP A 43 -8.09 3.34 8.53
CA ASP A 43 -8.07 1.88 8.40
C ASP A 43 -7.38 1.45 7.12
N LEU A 44 -6.33 0.62 7.23
CA LEU A 44 -5.74 -0.09 6.10
C LEU A 44 -6.43 -1.45 5.96
N ARG A 45 -7.22 -1.58 4.89
CA ARG A 45 -8.12 -2.73 4.68
C ARG A 45 -7.56 -3.72 3.68
N LYS A 46 -8.05 -4.96 3.75
CA LYS A 46 -7.66 -6.05 2.83
C LYS A 46 -8.14 -5.84 1.39
N ALA A 47 -9.18 -5.03 1.18
CA ALA A 47 -9.73 -4.71 -0.12
C ALA A 47 -10.36 -3.29 -0.09
N PRO A 48 -10.49 -2.62 -1.26
CA PRO A 48 -11.03 -1.26 -1.37
C PRO A 48 -12.57 -1.26 -1.25
N ARG A 49 -13.08 -1.67 -0.09
CA ARG A 49 -14.52 -1.65 0.21
C ARG A 49 -14.76 -1.48 1.73
N PRO A 50 -15.83 -0.79 2.16
CA PRO A 50 -16.03 -0.44 3.57
C PRO A 50 -16.23 -1.65 4.50
N ASP A 51 -16.70 -2.78 3.97
CA ASP A 51 -16.97 -4.01 4.70
C ASP A 51 -15.78 -5.00 4.69
N ALA A 52 -14.67 -4.66 4.03
CA ALA A 52 -13.44 -5.45 4.11
C ALA A 52 -12.81 -5.35 5.50
N GLY A 53 -12.27 -6.47 5.97
CA GLY A 53 -11.53 -6.53 7.23
C GLY A 53 -10.35 -5.55 7.27
N VAL A 54 -10.15 -4.96 8.45
CA VAL A 54 -9.03 -4.06 8.76
C VAL A 54 -7.81 -4.92 9.05
N ASN A 55 -6.70 -4.67 8.34
CA ASN A 55 -5.43 -5.32 8.60
C ASN A 55 -4.64 -4.60 9.70
N THR A 56 -4.63 -3.27 9.64
CA THR A 56 -3.99 -2.37 10.62
C THR A 56 -4.57 -0.96 10.48
N GLN A 57 -4.15 -0.05 11.34
CA GLN A 57 -4.51 1.37 11.29
C GLN A 57 -3.25 2.21 11.14
N ALA A 58 -3.36 3.29 10.37
CA ALA A 58 -2.40 4.40 10.37
C ALA A 58 -3.01 5.56 11.16
N LEU A 59 -2.15 6.35 11.80
CA LEU A 59 -2.54 7.47 12.64
C LEU A 59 -2.29 8.79 11.94
N PHE A 60 -2.90 9.85 12.47
CA PHE A 60 -2.66 11.21 12.03
C PHE A 60 -1.15 11.51 12.00
N GLY A 61 -0.69 12.02 10.86
CA GLY A 61 0.71 12.42 10.68
C GLY A 61 1.63 11.32 10.16
N ASP A 62 1.17 10.06 10.11
CA ASP A 62 1.96 8.97 9.53
C ASP A 62 2.24 9.23 8.04
N ASP A 63 3.49 9.00 7.65
CA ASP A 63 3.91 9.07 6.26
C ASP A 63 3.60 7.75 5.53
N VAL A 64 3.13 7.88 4.29
CA VAL A 64 2.80 6.74 3.44
C VAL A 64 3.27 6.99 2.01
N LEU A 65 3.49 5.90 1.28
CA LEU A 65 3.64 5.92 -0.17
C LEU A 65 2.34 5.44 -0.82
N VAL A 66 1.79 6.25 -1.72
CA VAL A 66 0.59 5.94 -2.50
C VAL A 66 0.98 5.42 -3.87
N PHE A 67 0.50 4.23 -4.25
CA PHE A 67 0.81 3.59 -5.53
C PHE A 67 -0.38 3.59 -6.49
N GLU A 68 -1.60 3.65 -5.95
CA GLU A 68 -2.84 3.75 -6.70
C GLU A 68 -3.85 4.56 -5.90
N ASP A 69 -4.63 5.40 -6.59
CA ASP A 69 -5.71 6.22 -6.04
C ASP A 69 -6.86 6.18 -7.03
N ALA A 70 -7.90 5.43 -6.69
CA ALA A 70 -9.04 5.17 -7.57
C ALA A 70 -10.30 4.92 -6.75
N GLU A 71 -11.44 5.42 -7.24
CA GLU A 71 -12.77 5.13 -6.67
C GLU A 71 -12.89 5.43 -5.17
N GLY A 72 -12.17 6.44 -4.68
CA GLY A 72 -12.17 6.83 -3.27
C GLY A 72 -11.28 5.96 -2.36
N TRP A 73 -10.44 5.11 -2.95
CA TRP A 73 -9.48 4.27 -2.23
C TRP A 73 -8.06 4.53 -2.71
N ALA A 74 -7.15 4.62 -1.74
CA ALA A 74 -5.72 4.61 -2.00
C ALA A 74 -5.14 3.24 -1.63
N TRP A 75 -4.31 2.68 -2.49
CA TRP A 75 -3.46 1.54 -2.15
C TRP A 75 -2.07 2.06 -1.78
N VAL A 76 -1.67 1.81 -0.52
CA VAL A 76 -0.53 2.48 0.11
C VAL A 76 0.40 1.50 0.83
N GLN A 77 1.62 1.96 1.08
CA GLN A 77 2.52 1.37 2.07
C GLN A 77 2.80 2.41 3.16
N ALA A 78 2.62 2.03 4.42
CA ALA A 78 3.05 2.87 5.53
C ALA A 78 4.59 2.94 5.59
N GLU A 79 5.12 4.14 5.75
CA GLU A 79 6.53 4.33 6.06
C GLU A 79 6.73 4.15 7.57
N ARG A 80 7.85 3.52 7.95
CA ARG A 80 8.21 3.35 9.36
C ARG A 80 9.12 4.46 9.82
#